data_AF-A0A061PEY1-F1
#
_entry.id   AF-A0A061PEY1-F1
#
_cell.length_a   1.000
_cell.length_b   1.000
_cell.length_c   1.000
_cell.angle_alpha   90.00
_cell.angle_beta   90.00
_cell.angle_gamma   90.00
#
_symmetry.space_group_name_H-M   'P 1'
#
loop_
_entity.id
_entity.type
_entity.pdbx_description
1 polymer ?
#
loop_
_entity_poly.entity_id
_entity_poly.type
_entity_poly.pdbx_seq_one_letter_code
_entity_poly.pdbx_strand_id
1 'polypeptide(L)'
;MTFSDPDAMRSFLVKLLNSYMEPVTLEVVNLRDVLITFEDVEEAVHAQIEWVNTHVPNSATVDTRTGTDVHSYWRSFNDLSFTHNDPIILKVGTKNMHVLDVLQNCKRLTDVNVYAHGGVAHGLSRIYLSGDTADVTRAIQNVRTHAEHIGGHATIVDAPLDVRKMVAPWGEPPAYMRLLEGIKHQLDPDTILSPTRVVGGM
;
A
#
# COMPACT_ATOMS: atom_id res chain seq x y z
N MET A 1 -0.72 9.24 -14.75
CA MET A 1 0.40 9.12 -15.71
C MET A 1 0.76 7.65 -15.88
N THR A 2 1.13 7.23 -17.09
CA THR A 2 1.47 5.84 -17.40
C THR A 2 2.87 5.78 -17.98
N PHE A 3 3.74 4.97 -17.40
CA PHE A 3 5.13 4.81 -17.79
C PHE A 3 5.34 3.47 -18.50
N SER A 4 6.08 3.46 -19.60
CA SER A 4 6.52 2.22 -20.27
C SER A 4 7.80 1.65 -19.67
N ASP A 5 8.62 2.50 -19.04
CA ASP A 5 9.92 2.18 -18.47
C ASP A 5 9.92 2.42 -16.94
N PRO A 6 10.08 1.36 -16.11
CA PRO A 6 10.17 1.49 -14.65
C PRO A 6 11.32 2.37 -14.15
N ASP A 7 12.45 2.42 -14.86
CA ASP A 7 13.61 3.22 -14.42
C ASP A 7 13.37 4.72 -14.66
N ALA A 8 12.74 5.06 -15.78
CA ALA A 8 12.24 6.41 -16.04
C ALA A 8 11.20 6.84 -15.01
N MET A 9 10.25 5.95 -14.65
CA MET A 9 9.27 6.21 -13.58
C MET A 9 9.98 6.50 -12.25
N ARG A 10 10.93 5.65 -11.85
CA ARG A 10 11.70 5.83 -10.61
C ARG A 10 12.44 7.16 -10.60
N SER A 11 13.11 7.50 -11.69
CA SER A 11 13.87 8.75 -11.82
C SER A 11 12.96 9.98 -11.69
N PHE A 12 11.78 9.95 -12.32
CA PHE A 12 10.78 11.00 -12.21
C PHE A 12 10.27 11.14 -10.76
N LEU A 13 9.93 10.03 -10.09
CA LEU A 13 9.45 10.03 -8.71
C LEU A 13 10.50 10.62 -7.75
N VAL A 14 11.78 10.27 -7.92
CA VAL A 14 12.87 10.86 -7.12
C VAL A 14 12.99 12.36 -7.37
N LYS A 15 12.88 12.81 -8.63
CA LYS A 15 12.91 14.24 -8.97
C LYS A 15 11.76 15.00 -8.34
N LEU A 16 10.56 14.43 -8.36
CA LEU A 16 9.36 15.01 -7.76
C LEU A 16 9.45 15.08 -6.24
N LEU A 17 9.88 14.00 -5.58
CA LEU A 17 10.05 13.97 -4.12
C LEU A 17 11.16 14.89 -3.60
N ASN A 18 12.15 15.23 -4.43
CA ASN A 18 13.20 16.20 -4.10
C ASN A 18 12.87 17.63 -4.56
N SER A 19 11.67 17.87 -5.08
CA SER A 19 11.21 19.19 -5.51
C SER A 19 10.42 19.89 -4.40
N TYR A 20 9.95 21.12 -4.68
CA TYR A 20 9.00 21.84 -3.84
C TYR A 20 7.54 21.48 -4.14
N MET A 21 7.30 20.45 -4.96
CA MET A 21 5.95 19.99 -5.25
C MET A 21 5.45 19.18 -4.07
N GLU A 22 4.37 19.63 -3.44
CA GLU A 22 3.73 18.98 -2.29
C GLU A 22 2.38 18.36 -2.72
N PRO A 23 2.39 17.20 -3.40
CA PRO A 23 1.16 16.56 -3.79
C PRO A 23 0.42 16.04 -2.55
N VAL A 24 -0.90 16.20 -2.53
CA VAL A 24 -1.75 15.59 -1.50
C VAL A 24 -1.84 14.08 -1.65
N THR A 25 -1.56 13.55 -2.85
CA THR A 25 -1.48 12.11 -3.09
C THR A 25 -0.44 11.80 -4.16
N LEU A 26 0.35 10.75 -3.92
CA LEU A 26 1.36 10.23 -4.85
C LEU A 26 1.39 8.70 -4.75
N GLU A 27 0.65 8.02 -5.62
CA GLU A 27 0.47 6.57 -5.61
C GLU A 27 1.05 5.93 -6.87
N VAL A 28 1.71 4.78 -6.71
CA VAL A 28 2.16 3.93 -7.81
C VAL A 28 1.28 2.69 -7.87
N VAL A 29 0.72 2.40 -9.03
CA VAL A 29 -0.20 1.28 -9.28
C VAL A 29 0.42 0.33 -10.30
N ASN A 30 0.45 -0.96 -9.98
CA ASN A 30 0.93 -2.04 -10.86
C ASN A 30 2.34 -1.81 -11.48
N LEU A 31 3.20 -1.01 -10.83
CA LEU A 31 4.52 -0.59 -11.34
C LEU A 31 4.51 0.05 -12.73
N ARG A 32 3.41 0.71 -13.05
CA ARG A 32 3.22 1.28 -14.38
C ARG A 32 2.61 2.67 -14.31
N ASP A 33 1.59 2.82 -13.47
CA ASP A 33 0.82 4.04 -13.39
C ASP A 33 1.20 4.82 -12.13
N VAL A 34 1.39 6.12 -12.29
CA VAL A 34 1.59 7.07 -11.19
C VAL A 34 0.39 7.99 -11.14
N LEU A 35 -0.28 8.01 -9.99
CA LEU A 35 -1.40 8.89 -9.68
C LEU A 35 -0.88 10.02 -8.80
N ILE A 36 -1.12 11.26 -9.22
CA ILE A 36 -0.73 12.46 -8.49
C ILE A 36 -1.96 13.33 -8.33
N THR A 37 -2.14 13.90 -7.15
CA THR A 37 -3.17 14.92 -6.91
C THR A 37 -2.56 16.11 -6.19
N PHE A 38 -2.94 17.29 -6.64
CA PHE A 38 -2.62 18.57 -6.05
C PHE A 38 -3.92 19.24 -5.62
N GLU A 39 -3.91 19.88 -4.46
CA GLU A 39 -5.06 20.62 -3.92
C GLU A 39 -4.53 21.86 -3.22
N ASP A 40 -4.80 23.02 -3.80
CA ASP A 40 -4.40 24.34 -3.30
C ASP A 40 -5.22 25.43 -4.05
N VAL A 41 -4.85 26.70 -3.91
CA VAL A 41 -5.31 27.80 -4.77
C VAL A 41 -4.98 27.52 -6.25
N GLU A 42 -5.85 27.99 -7.14
CA GLU A 42 -5.81 27.66 -8.57
C GLU A 42 -4.45 27.96 -9.22
N GLU A 43 -3.86 29.12 -8.93
CA GLU A 43 -2.56 29.52 -9.48
C GLU A 43 -1.42 28.57 -9.06
N ALA A 44 -1.46 28.07 -7.82
CA ALA A 44 -0.45 27.13 -7.31
C ALA A 44 -0.61 25.76 -7.99
N VAL A 45 -1.85 25.28 -8.12
CA VAL A 45 -2.14 24.01 -8.81
C VAL A 45 -1.73 24.07 -10.28
N HIS A 46 -1.97 25.19 -10.97
CA HIS A 46 -1.50 25.38 -12.36
C HIS A 46 0.02 25.28 -12.47
N ALA A 47 0.77 25.95 -11.58
CA ALA A 47 2.23 25.87 -11.57
C ALA A 47 2.74 24.43 -11.28
N GLN A 48 2.06 23.70 -10.39
CA GLN A 48 2.40 22.31 -10.08
C GLN A 48 2.15 21.36 -11.27
N ILE A 49 1.02 21.53 -11.96
CA ILE A 49 0.71 20.76 -13.18
C ILE A 49 1.73 21.07 -14.28
N GLU A 50 2.08 22.33 -14.48
CA GLU A 50 3.12 22.74 -15.45
C GLU A 50 4.49 22.13 -15.10
N TRP A 51 4.87 22.14 -13.83
CA TRP A 51 6.10 21.49 -13.37
C TRP A 51 6.10 20.00 -13.73
N VAL A 52 4.99 19.28 -13.46
CA VAL A 52 4.87 17.87 -13.82
C VAL A 52 5.01 17.66 -15.33
N ASN A 53 4.28 18.43 -16.14
CA ASN A 53 4.30 18.32 -17.61
C ASN A 53 5.68 18.59 -18.22
N THR A 54 6.47 19.49 -17.62
CA THR A 54 7.83 19.81 -18.10
C THR A 54 8.87 18.79 -17.64
N HIS A 55 8.57 17.99 -16.62
CA HIS A 55 9.53 17.09 -15.96
C HIS A 55 9.24 15.60 -16.20
N VAL A 56 8.04 15.26 -16.63
CA VAL A 56 7.67 13.90 -17.03
C VAL A 56 8.47 13.49 -18.29
N PRO A 57 9.00 12.26 -18.35
CA PRO A 57 9.72 11.80 -19.54
C PRO A 57 8.77 11.65 -20.74
N ASN A 58 9.27 11.93 -21.95
CA ASN A 58 8.51 11.80 -23.20
C ASN A 58 7.96 10.38 -23.46
N SER A 59 8.50 9.36 -22.79
CA SER A 59 8.03 7.97 -22.87
C SER A 59 6.77 7.70 -22.04
N ALA A 60 6.37 8.64 -21.17
CA ALA A 60 5.18 8.50 -20.34
C ALA A 60 4.02 9.31 -20.91
N THR A 61 2.81 8.80 -20.73
CA THR A 61 1.57 9.49 -21.11
C THR A 61 0.94 10.14 -19.88
N VAL A 62 0.52 11.39 -20.00
CA VAL A 62 -0.13 12.17 -18.94
C VAL A 62 -1.62 12.36 -19.29
N ASP A 63 -2.49 12.08 -18.32
CA ASP A 63 -3.92 12.40 -18.34
C ASP A 63 -4.18 13.31 -17.13
N THR A 64 -4.77 14.49 -17.36
CA THR A 64 -5.03 15.49 -16.33
C THR A 64 -6.52 15.67 -16.16
N ARG A 65 -6.99 15.62 -14.91
CA ARG A 65 -8.40 15.76 -14.54
C ARG A 65 -8.54 16.88 -13.52
N THR A 66 -9.65 17.60 -13.56
CA THR A 66 -9.94 18.73 -12.66
C THR A 66 -11.39 18.66 -12.17
N GLY A 67 -11.70 19.41 -11.10
CA GLY A 67 -13.07 19.51 -10.58
C GLY A 67 -13.65 18.17 -10.10
N THR A 68 -14.93 17.95 -10.39
CA THR A 68 -15.70 16.77 -9.91
C THR A 68 -15.15 15.44 -10.40
N ASP A 69 -14.43 15.44 -11.52
CA ASP A 69 -13.88 14.24 -12.13
C ASP A 69 -12.81 13.61 -11.22
N VAL A 70 -12.07 14.42 -10.46
CA VAL A 70 -11.06 13.97 -9.49
C VAL A 70 -11.69 13.15 -8.38
N HIS A 71 -12.79 13.63 -7.79
CA HIS A 71 -13.50 12.91 -6.72
C HIS A 71 -14.10 11.60 -7.23
N SER A 72 -14.71 11.61 -8.42
CA SER A 72 -15.28 10.40 -9.02
C SER A 72 -14.21 9.33 -9.31
N TYR A 73 -13.02 9.77 -9.73
CA TYR A 73 -11.90 8.88 -9.96
C TYR A 73 -11.40 8.25 -8.67
N TRP A 74 -11.14 9.04 -7.63
CA TRP A 74 -10.66 8.51 -6.35
C TRP A 74 -11.65 7.59 -5.66
N ARG A 75 -12.96 7.88 -5.77
CA ARG A 75 -13.99 6.94 -5.32
C ARG A 75 -13.90 5.62 -6.06
N SER A 76 -13.81 5.66 -7.39
CA SER A 76 -13.67 4.45 -8.21
C SER A 76 -12.37 3.68 -7.91
N PHE A 77 -11.26 4.38 -7.69
CA PHE A 77 -9.98 3.78 -7.31
C PHE A 77 -10.06 3.06 -5.96
N ASN A 78 -10.73 3.69 -4.98
CA ASN A 78 -10.99 3.06 -3.70
C ASN A 78 -11.91 1.84 -3.86
N ASP A 79 -12.93 1.91 -4.72
CA ASP A 79 -13.87 0.81 -4.96
C ASP A 79 -13.24 -0.37 -5.72
N LEU A 80 -12.27 -0.13 -6.61
CA LEU A 80 -11.47 -1.18 -7.28
C LEU A 80 -10.73 -2.10 -6.28
N SER A 81 -10.51 -1.61 -5.07
CA SER A 81 -9.97 -2.40 -3.95
C SER A 81 -10.93 -3.50 -3.47
N PHE A 82 -12.23 -3.39 -3.80
CA PHE A 82 -13.32 -4.24 -3.30
C PHE A 82 -14.07 -5.01 -4.40
N THR A 83 -13.75 -4.82 -5.68
CA THR A 83 -14.44 -5.51 -6.80
C THR A 83 -13.95 -6.95 -7.05
N HIS A 84 -12.90 -7.38 -6.35
CA HIS A 84 -12.44 -8.77 -6.36
C HIS A 84 -13.25 -9.58 -5.34
N ASN A 85 -13.59 -10.84 -5.64
CA ASN A 85 -14.32 -11.76 -4.73
C ASN A 85 -13.67 -11.83 -3.33
N ASP A 86 -14.13 -11.02 -2.37
CA ASP A 86 -13.61 -10.90 -1.00
C ASP A 86 -12.08 -11.05 -0.89
N PRO A 87 -11.30 -10.04 -1.33
CA PRO A 87 -9.86 -10.17 -1.40
C PRO A 87 -9.26 -10.14 0.02
N ILE A 88 -8.15 -10.84 0.19
CA ILE A 88 -7.32 -10.68 1.38
C ILE A 88 -6.48 -9.43 1.20
N ILE A 89 -6.57 -8.51 2.16
CA ILE A 89 -5.94 -7.20 2.11
C ILE A 89 -4.75 -7.17 3.06
N LEU A 90 -3.58 -6.86 2.51
CA LEU A 90 -2.36 -6.60 3.26
C LEU A 90 -2.03 -5.12 3.27
N LYS A 91 -1.55 -4.62 4.41
CA LYS A 91 -0.86 -3.34 4.53
C LYS A 91 0.62 -3.60 4.76
N VAL A 92 1.46 -3.03 3.90
CA VAL A 92 2.91 -3.15 3.97
C VAL A 92 3.51 -1.78 4.24
N GLY A 93 4.32 -1.66 5.29
CA GLY A 93 5.07 -0.46 5.61
C GLY A 93 6.56 -0.65 5.38
N THR A 94 7.16 0.23 4.58
CA THR A 94 8.59 0.25 4.21
C THR A 94 9.13 1.68 4.27
N LYS A 95 10.42 1.89 3.95
CA LYS A 95 10.90 3.24 3.61
C LYS A 95 10.30 3.71 2.28
N ASN A 96 10.23 5.02 2.08
CA ASN A 96 9.61 5.73 0.94
C ASN A 96 9.66 4.97 -0.41
N MET A 97 10.85 4.86 -1.02
CA MET A 97 10.99 4.27 -2.36
C MET A 97 10.98 2.73 -2.39
N HIS A 98 11.04 2.06 -1.22
CA HIS A 98 10.96 0.59 -1.15
C HIS A 98 9.58 0.04 -1.48
N VAL A 99 8.57 0.89 -1.63
CA VAL A 99 7.28 0.55 -2.22
C VAL A 99 7.48 -0.10 -3.60
N LEU A 100 8.41 0.40 -4.42
CA LEU A 100 8.66 -0.18 -5.74
C LEU A 100 9.16 -1.64 -5.64
N ASP A 101 9.98 -1.95 -4.63
CA ASP A 101 10.46 -3.31 -4.38
C ASP A 101 9.30 -4.25 -3.97
N VAL A 102 8.40 -3.77 -3.13
CA VAL A 102 7.18 -4.50 -2.71
C VAL A 102 6.29 -4.79 -3.92
N LEU A 103 6.00 -3.79 -4.74
CA LEU A 103 5.17 -3.98 -5.94
C LEU A 103 5.85 -4.91 -6.96
N GLN A 104 7.18 -4.86 -7.07
CA GLN A 104 7.94 -5.77 -7.93
C GLN A 104 7.88 -7.21 -7.41
N ASN A 105 7.88 -7.39 -6.08
CA ASN A 105 7.65 -8.68 -5.47
C ASN A 105 6.26 -9.23 -5.77
N CYS A 106 5.23 -8.39 -5.63
CA CYS A 106 3.85 -8.76 -5.92
C CYS A 106 3.67 -9.22 -7.37
N LYS A 107 4.32 -8.56 -8.33
CA LYS A 107 4.25 -8.92 -9.76
C LYS A 107 4.83 -10.32 -10.06
N ARG A 108 5.68 -10.87 -9.19
CA ARG A 108 6.24 -12.23 -9.35
C ARG A 108 5.32 -13.33 -8.82
N LEU A 109 4.25 -12.98 -8.12
CA LEU A 109 3.27 -13.93 -7.59
C LEU A 109 2.32 -14.30 -8.73
N THR A 110 2.49 -15.51 -9.30
CA THR A 110 1.69 -15.99 -10.43
C THR A 110 0.56 -16.94 -10.02
N ASP A 111 0.65 -17.54 -8.84
CA ASP A 111 -0.28 -18.55 -8.34
C ASP A 111 -1.57 -17.93 -7.74
N VAL A 112 -1.61 -16.60 -7.63
CA VAL A 112 -2.74 -15.85 -7.07
C VAL A 112 -2.99 -14.60 -7.92
N ASN A 113 -4.23 -14.12 -7.92
CA ASN A 113 -4.52 -12.81 -8.46
C ASN A 113 -4.03 -11.74 -7.49
N VAL A 114 -3.23 -10.81 -8.00
CA VAL A 114 -2.66 -9.71 -7.21
C VAL A 114 -3.02 -8.38 -7.84
N TYR A 115 -3.60 -7.51 -7.03
CA TYR A 115 -3.63 -6.08 -7.29
C TYR A 115 -2.84 -5.38 -6.19
N ALA A 116 -1.96 -4.45 -6.56
CA ALA A 116 -1.12 -3.77 -5.58
C ALA A 116 -0.85 -2.33 -5.98
N HIS A 117 -0.88 -1.46 -5.00
CA HIS A 117 -0.47 -0.07 -5.15
C HIS A 117 0.24 0.42 -3.88
N GLY A 118 0.97 1.52 -3.98
CA GLY A 118 1.56 2.14 -2.81
C GLY A 118 2.07 3.55 -3.04
N GLY A 119 2.05 4.32 -1.96
CA GLY A 119 2.51 5.70 -1.96
C GLY A 119 3.99 5.80 -1.65
N VAL A 120 4.76 6.23 -2.65
CA VAL A 120 6.23 6.30 -2.57
C VAL A 120 6.74 7.43 -1.68
N ALA A 121 5.88 8.39 -1.32
CA ALA A 121 6.23 9.48 -0.39
C ALA A 121 6.25 9.01 1.08
N HIS A 122 5.37 8.09 1.46
CA HIS A 122 5.19 7.63 2.85
C HIS A 122 5.56 6.17 3.08
N GLY A 123 5.88 5.42 2.01
CA GLY A 123 6.36 4.04 2.14
C GLY A 123 5.27 3.02 2.50
N LEU A 124 3.98 3.32 2.23
CA LEU A 124 2.88 2.38 2.54
C LEU A 124 2.34 1.79 1.24
N SER A 125 2.17 0.48 1.22
CA SER A 125 1.53 -0.25 0.12
C SER A 125 0.30 -0.99 0.61
N ARG A 126 -0.70 -1.12 -0.26
CA ARG A 126 -1.82 -2.04 -0.11
C ARG A 126 -1.75 -3.12 -1.18
N ILE A 127 -1.93 -4.36 -0.76
CA ILE A 127 -1.90 -5.54 -1.64
C ILE A 127 -3.19 -6.30 -1.43
N TYR A 128 -3.83 -6.65 -2.53
CA TYR A 128 -5.08 -7.37 -2.61
C TYR A 128 -4.79 -8.72 -3.25
N LEU A 129 -5.07 -9.80 -2.52
CA LEU A 129 -4.79 -11.16 -2.94
C LEU A 129 -6.11 -11.94 -3.06
N SER A 130 -6.27 -12.69 -4.14
CA SER A 130 -7.37 -13.66 -4.27
C SER A 130 -6.91 -14.92 -5.00
N GLY A 131 -7.45 -16.07 -4.60
CA GLY A 131 -7.04 -17.39 -5.07
C GLY A 131 -7.35 -18.44 -4.02
N ASP A 132 -6.82 -19.65 -4.21
CA ASP A 132 -7.01 -20.75 -3.26
C ASP A 132 -6.30 -20.44 -1.92
N THR A 133 -6.91 -20.87 -0.81
CA THR A 133 -6.42 -20.58 0.55
C THR A 133 -4.94 -20.93 0.75
N ALA A 134 -4.48 -22.06 0.20
CA ALA A 134 -3.08 -22.47 0.30
C ALA A 134 -2.14 -21.52 -0.44
N ASP A 135 -2.50 -21.09 -1.65
CA ASP A 135 -1.68 -20.22 -2.49
C ASP A 135 -1.64 -18.80 -1.95
N VAL A 136 -2.78 -18.30 -1.47
CA VAL A 136 -2.83 -17.00 -0.81
C VAL A 136 -2.03 -17.01 0.50
N THR A 137 -2.08 -18.08 1.28
CA THR A 137 -1.24 -18.21 2.49
C THR A 137 0.25 -18.14 2.15
N ARG A 138 0.70 -18.83 1.10
CA ARG A 138 2.09 -18.76 0.61
C ARG A 138 2.44 -17.35 0.14
N ALA A 139 1.54 -16.69 -0.58
CA ALA A 139 1.73 -15.32 -1.05
C ALA A 139 1.88 -14.31 0.11
N ILE A 140 1.05 -14.43 1.16
CA ILE A 140 1.14 -13.59 2.36
C ILE A 140 2.50 -13.74 3.04
N GLN A 141 2.96 -14.98 3.22
CA GLN A 141 4.27 -15.27 3.80
C GLN A 141 5.39 -14.69 2.94
N ASN A 142 5.32 -14.86 1.62
CA ASN A 142 6.31 -14.29 0.69
C ASN A 142 6.38 -12.76 0.80
N VAL A 143 5.24 -12.07 0.78
CA VAL A 143 5.17 -10.61 0.93
C VAL A 143 5.77 -10.17 2.26
N ARG A 144 5.44 -10.87 3.36
CA ARG A 144 5.95 -10.55 4.70
C ARG A 144 7.46 -10.72 4.78
N THR A 145 7.99 -11.87 4.36
CA THR A 145 9.44 -12.13 4.36
C THR A 145 10.18 -11.11 3.49
N HIS A 146 9.62 -10.74 2.34
CA HIS A 146 10.22 -9.72 1.48
C HIS A 146 10.23 -8.34 2.16
N ALA A 147 9.11 -7.94 2.77
CA ALA A 147 9.00 -6.68 3.49
C ALA A 147 10.00 -6.62 4.66
N GLU A 148 10.13 -7.68 5.45
CA GLU A 148 11.09 -7.78 6.54
C GLU A 148 12.54 -7.69 6.05
N HIS A 149 12.86 -8.35 4.93
CA HIS A 149 14.19 -8.33 4.33
C HIS A 149 14.64 -6.91 3.95
N ILE A 150 13.71 -6.04 3.54
CA ILE A 150 13.98 -4.63 3.20
C ILE A 150 13.74 -3.68 4.38
N GLY A 151 13.62 -4.21 5.61
CA GLY A 151 13.47 -3.44 6.85
C GLY A 151 12.07 -2.85 7.06
N GLY A 152 11.06 -3.44 6.41
CA GLY A 152 9.64 -3.13 6.56
C GLY A 152 8.86 -4.19 7.33
N HIS A 153 7.54 -4.13 7.23
CA HIS A 153 6.60 -5.09 7.85
C HIS A 153 5.33 -5.24 7.00
N ALA A 154 4.64 -6.37 7.13
CA ALA A 154 3.36 -6.62 6.46
C ALA A 154 2.31 -7.18 7.45
N THR A 155 1.15 -6.55 7.48
CA THR A 155 0.01 -6.89 8.35
C THR A 155 -1.23 -7.20 7.52
N ILE A 156 -2.06 -8.12 8.01
CA ILE A 156 -3.37 -8.41 7.42
C ILE A 156 -4.35 -7.35 7.92
N VAL A 157 -4.95 -6.62 6.99
CA VAL A 157 -6.03 -5.65 7.27
C VAL A 157 -7.38 -6.35 7.25
N ASP A 158 -7.59 -7.19 6.24
CA ASP A 158 -8.81 -7.96 6.10
C ASP A 158 -8.51 -9.33 5.48
N ALA A 159 -9.19 -10.36 6.00
CA ALA A 159 -9.09 -11.73 5.52
C ALA A 159 -10.18 -12.61 6.16
N PRO A 160 -10.63 -13.66 5.45
CA PRO A 160 -11.42 -14.74 6.03
C PRO A 160 -10.78 -15.37 7.29
N LEU A 161 -11.61 -15.89 8.18
CA LEU A 161 -11.17 -16.39 9.49
C LEU A 161 -10.21 -17.58 9.39
N ASP A 162 -10.44 -18.48 8.45
CA ASP A 162 -9.57 -19.62 8.15
C ASP A 162 -8.16 -19.15 7.79
N VAL A 163 -8.03 -18.14 6.93
CA VAL A 163 -6.73 -17.55 6.56
C VAL A 163 -6.06 -16.91 7.78
N ARG A 164 -6.79 -16.08 8.55
CA ARG A 164 -6.23 -15.42 9.76
C ARG A 164 -5.73 -16.42 10.81
N LYS A 165 -6.31 -17.61 10.87
CA LYS A 165 -5.84 -18.70 11.76
C LYS A 165 -4.56 -19.36 11.26
N MET A 166 -4.33 -19.38 9.94
CA MET A 166 -3.14 -19.96 9.32
C MET A 166 -1.94 -19.00 9.29
N VAL A 167 -2.20 -17.71 9.09
CA VAL A 167 -1.18 -16.66 9.04
C VAL A 167 -1.52 -15.58 10.05
N ALA A 168 -0.80 -15.58 11.17
CA ALA A 168 -0.98 -14.62 12.26
C ALA A 168 -1.15 -13.19 11.69
N PRO A 169 -2.27 -12.48 11.99
CA PRO A 169 -2.60 -11.21 11.33
C PRO A 169 -1.53 -10.12 11.45
N TRP A 170 -0.84 -10.10 12.59
CA TRP A 170 0.13 -9.06 12.95
C TRP A 170 1.59 -9.42 12.61
N GLY A 171 1.84 -10.63 12.12
CA GLY A 171 3.22 -11.13 12.02
C GLY A 171 3.65 -11.87 13.28
N GLU A 172 4.96 -12.08 13.38
CA GLU A 172 5.57 -12.66 14.56
C GLU A 172 5.39 -11.72 15.77
N PRO A 173 5.05 -12.25 16.95
CA PRO A 173 4.96 -11.45 18.15
C PRO A 173 6.28 -10.72 18.44
N PRO A 174 6.25 -9.40 18.68
CA PRO A 174 7.46 -8.65 18.99
C PRO A 174 8.02 -9.05 20.36
N ALA A 175 9.32 -8.81 20.59
CA ALA A 175 9.98 -9.13 21.87
C ALA A 175 9.30 -8.47 23.10
N TYR A 176 8.63 -7.32 22.89
CA TYR A 176 7.90 -6.61 23.94
C TYR A 176 6.45 -7.10 24.14
N MET A 177 6.02 -8.19 23.48
CA MET A 177 4.65 -8.70 23.61
C MET A 177 4.24 -8.94 25.07
N ARG A 178 5.12 -9.54 25.88
CA ARG A 178 4.88 -9.77 27.32
C ARG A 178 4.61 -8.49 28.11
N LEU A 179 5.18 -7.36 27.71
CA LEU A 179 4.88 -6.06 28.34
C LEU A 179 3.45 -5.63 28.03
N LEU A 180 3.02 -5.78 26.77
CA LEU A 180 1.64 -5.47 26.36
C LEU A 180 0.63 -6.39 27.04
N GLU A 181 0.96 -7.68 27.20
CA GLU A 181 0.15 -8.65 27.93
C GLU A 181 -0.02 -8.23 29.40
N GLY A 182 1.06 -7.82 30.06
CA GLY A 182 1.03 -7.33 31.43
C GLY A 182 0.18 -6.07 31.60
N ILE A 183 0.31 -5.10 30.68
CA ILE A 183 -0.52 -3.89 30.68
C ILE A 183 -2.00 -4.26 30.51
N LYS A 184 -2.32 -5.15 29.57
CA LYS A 184 -3.70 -5.60 29.32
C LYS A 184 -4.29 -6.31 30.53
N HIS A 185 -3.52 -7.16 31.19
CA HIS A 185 -3.96 -7.89 32.39
C HIS A 185 -4.21 -6.96 33.58
N GLN A 186 -3.38 -5.92 33.76
CA GLN A 186 -3.57 -4.97 34.85
C GLN A 186 -4.82 -4.08 34.67
N LEU A 187 -5.16 -3.72 33.42
CA LEU A 187 -6.26 -2.80 33.13
C LEU A 187 -7.60 -3.51 32.85
N ASP A 188 -7.58 -4.74 32.36
CA ASP A 188 -8.77 -5.53 32.03
C ASP A 188 -8.51 -7.01 32.37
N PRO A 189 -8.47 -7.35 33.67
CA PRO A 189 -8.14 -8.69 34.17
C PRO A 189 -9.16 -9.75 33.77
N ASP A 190 -10.42 -9.36 33.62
CA ASP A 190 -11.54 -10.24 33.23
C ASP A 190 -11.75 -10.31 31.70
N THR A 191 -10.84 -9.73 30.92
CA THR A 191 -10.82 -9.73 29.44
C THR A 191 -12.13 -9.29 28.77
N ILE A 192 -12.82 -8.32 29.36
CA ILE A 192 -14.13 -7.83 28.91
C ILE A 192 -13.98 -6.90 27.70
N LEU A 193 -12.87 -6.16 27.61
CA LEU A 193 -12.63 -5.17 26.58
C LEU A 193 -11.95 -5.79 25.35
N SER A 194 -12.71 -5.90 24.25
CA SER A 194 -12.24 -6.40 22.95
C SER A 194 -11.62 -7.81 23.02
N PRO A 195 -12.37 -8.81 23.52
CA PRO A 195 -11.87 -10.17 23.66
C PRO A 195 -11.36 -10.68 22.31
N THR A 196 -10.23 -11.40 22.31
CA THR A 196 -9.60 -12.01 21.13
C THR A 196 -9.01 -11.05 20.09
N ARG A 197 -9.02 -9.73 20.32
CA ARG A 197 -8.50 -8.73 19.35
C ARG A 197 -7.20 -8.07 19.77
N VAL A 198 -6.94 -7.93 21.07
CA VAL A 198 -5.76 -7.23 21.58
C VAL A 198 -4.71 -8.26 22.02
N VAL A 199 -3.43 -7.94 21.82
CA VAL A 199 -2.29 -8.74 22.29
C VAL A 199 -2.33 -10.22 21.84
N GLY A 200 -2.45 -10.46 20.53
CA GLY A 200 -2.34 -11.83 20.00
C GLY A 200 -3.56 -12.72 20.26
N GLY A 201 -4.68 -12.16 20.71
CA GLY A 201 -5.94 -12.90 20.84
C GLY A 201 -6.25 -13.40 22.25
N MET A 202 -5.67 -12.77 23.29
CA MET A 202 -6.10 -12.95 24.68
C MET A 202 -7.50 -12.37 24.94
#